data_AF-A0A1R2CIF6-F1
#
_entry.id   AF-A0A1R2CIF6-F1
#
_cell.length_a   1.000
_cell.length_b   1.000
_cell.length_c   1.000
_cell.angle_alpha   90.00
_cell.angle_beta   90.00
_cell.angle_gamma   90.00
#
_symmetry.space_group_name_H-M   'P 1'
#
loop_
_entity.id
_entity.type
_entity.pdbx_description
1 polymer ?
#
loop_
_entity_poly.entity_id
_entity_poly.type
_entity_poly.pdbx_seq_one_letter_code
_entity_poly.pdbx_strand_id
1 'polypeptide(L)'
;MEILLDSSIRNWVLIPIFIVVFLAGMLRIVISQLMDSKEEQEKNDLCVQETVLRVQRLKKGCKILSDTSYRNKRAYFCKATVGVLHKEFDSNAMPFFMDPTSQLGMIKKNAAYGISTMLLLTWVSSFCSGCILARIPFPLTQKFRSMLQRGVELSALDVTYVSSSSLYFLMMFGMNGILGLAMGDLMKEKIRDMALPMMQGPAKDLSKIFKAERENLELVSHKFRLNGIEDYYLKN
;
A
#
# COMPACT_ATOMS: atom_id res chain seq x y z
N MET A 1 -23.00 -9.94 34.73
CA MET A 1 -22.75 -8.82 35.66
C MET A 1 -22.20 -7.66 34.86
N GLU A 2 -22.82 -6.48 34.95
CA GLU A 2 -22.24 -5.28 34.34
C GLU A 2 -21.11 -4.80 35.24
N ILE A 3 -19.89 -4.80 34.70
CA ILE A 3 -18.73 -4.31 35.42
C ILE A 3 -18.77 -2.78 35.33
N LEU A 4 -18.88 -2.11 36.47
CA LEU A 4 -18.67 -0.67 36.58
C LEU A 4 -17.18 -0.40 36.35
N LEU A 5 -16.82 0.09 35.16
CA LEU A 5 -15.48 0.59 34.89
C LEU A 5 -15.30 1.94 35.59
N ASP A 6 -14.19 2.09 36.33
CA ASP A 6 -13.83 3.34 36.99
C ASP A 6 -13.54 4.45 35.97
N SER A 7 -14.18 5.60 36.13
CA SER A 7 -13.96 6.78 35.28
C SER A 7 -12.51 7.30 35.36
N SER A 8 -11.77 6.97 36.42
CA SER A 8 -10.37 7.35 36.58
C SER A 8 -9.46 6.66 35.55
N ILE A 9 -9.77 5.41 35.18
CA ILE A 9 -9.01 4.64 34.18
C ILE A 9 -9.06 5.31 32.80
N ARG A 10 -10.20 5.92 32.45
CA ARG A 10 -10.35 6.66 31.18
C ARG A 10 -9.35 7.82 31.10
N ASN A 11 -9.27 8.64 32.15
CA ASN A 11 -8.48 9.86 32.10
C ASN A 11 -6.97 9.57 32.24
N TRP A 12 -6.61 8.55 33.02
CA TRP A 12 -5.22 8.22 33.31
C TRP A 12 -4.58 7.21 32.35
N VAL A 13 -5.38 6.45 31.61
CA VAL A 13 -4.85 5.39 30.74
C VAL A 13 -5.27 5.60 29.28
N LEU A 14 -6.55 5.86 29.02
CA LEU A 14 -7.05 5.97 27.64
C LEU A 14 -6.53 7.23 26.94
N ILE A 15 -6.59 8.39 27.59
CA ILE A 15 -6.13 9.66 27.02
C ILE A 15 -4.60 9.64 26.78
N PRO A 16 -3.76 9.22 27.74
CA PRO A 16 -2.31 9.15 27.51
C PRO A 16 -1.90 8.17 26.41
N ILE A 17 -2.52 6.98 26.35
CA ILE A 17 -2.25 6.02 25.28
C ILE A 17 -2.60 6.62 23.92
N PHE A 18 -3.75 7.30 23.81
CA PHE A 18 -4.15 7.98 22.57
C PHE A 18 -3.13 9.02 22.13
N ILE A 19 -2.68 9.88 23.04
CA ILE A 19 -1.68 10.93 22.77
C ILE A 19 -0.35 10.32 22.32
N VAL A 20 0.12 9.27 23.01
CA VAL A 20 1.39 8.60 22.67
C VAL A 20 1.31 7.94 21.29
N VAL A 21 0.21 7.23 21.00
CA VAL A 21 0.01 6.59 19.68
C VAL A 21 -0.08 7.64 18.57
N PHE A 22 -0.71 8.79 18.83
CA PHE A 22 -0.76 9.92 17.90
C PHE A 22 0.62 10.50 17.61
N LEU A 23 1.36 10.88 18.65
CA LEU A 23 2.69 11.47 18.53
C LEU A 23 3.68 10.48 17.90
N ALA A 24 3.64 9.20 18.30
CA ALA A 24 4.47 8.17 17.70
C ALA A 24 4.13 7.94 16.23
N GLY A 25 2.84 8.01 15.87
CA GLY A 25 2.38 7.98 14.48
C GLY A 25 2.94 9.14 13.64
N MET A 26 2.89 10.36 14.17
CA MET A 26 3.45 11.55 13.51
C MET A 26 4.98 11.48 13.39
N LEU A 27 5.68 11.19 14.49
CA LEU A 27 7.14 11.04 14.51
C LEU A 27 7.59 10.00 13.50
N ARG A 28 6.88 8.88 13.39
CA ARG A 28 7.18 7.85 12.40
C ARG A 28 7.06 8.35 10.98
N ILE A 29 6.04 9.16 10.64
CA ILE A 29 5.88 9.70 9.29
C ILE A 29 7.06 10.62 8.97
N VAL A 30 7.46 11.47 9.91
CA VAL A 30 8.61 12.39 9.76
C VAL A 30 9.94 11.62 9.62
N ILE A 31 10.20 10.63 10.48
CA ILE A 31 11.40 9.78 10.40
C ILE A 31 11.44 9.03 9.07
N SER A 32 10.30 8.52 8.61
CA SER A 32 10.19 7.82 7.33
C SER A 32 10.57 8.71 6.15
N GLN A 33 10.27 10.02 6.20
CA GLN A 33 10.70 10.98 5.19
C GLN A 33 12.18 11.33 5.29
N LEU A 34 12.69 11.48 6.51
CA LEU A 34 14.13 11.75 6.72
C LEU A 34 15.00 10.57 6.29
N MET A 35 14.49 9.35 6.41
CA MET A 35 15.13 8.13 5.92
C MET A 35 14.95 7.90 4.43
N ASP A 36 14.21 8.76 3.72
CA ASP A 36 13.97 8.59 2.30
C ASP A 36 15.23 8.99 1.50
N SER A 37 16.16 8.06 1.39
CA SER A 37 17.27 8.17 0.45
C SER A 37 16.74 7.94 -0.96
N LYS A 38 16.81 8.97 -1.82
CA LYS A 38 16.64 8.80 -3.27
C LYS A 38 17.77 7.90 -3.76
N GLU A 39 17.50 6.62 -3.86
CA GLU A 39 18.39 5.69 -4.54
C GLU A 39 18.42 6.08 -6.02
N GLU A 40 19.62 6.30 -6.56
CA GLU A 40 19.79 6.71 -7.94
C GLU A 40 19.46 5.50 -8.82
N GLN A 41 18.22 5.44 -9.30
CA GLN A 41 17.78 4.36 -10.17
C GLN A 41 18.60 4.38 -11.46
N GLU A 42 18.98 3.18 -11.92
CA GLU A 42 19.69 3.04 -13.18
C GLU A 42 18.87 3.64 -14.33
N LYS A 43 19.52 4.40 -15.23
CA LYS A 43 18.86 5.05 -16.37
C LYS A 43 18.07 4.06 -17.25
N ASN A 44 18.54 2.82 -17.33
CA ASN A 44 17.89 1.76 -18.09
C ASN A 44 16.56 1.32 -17.44
N ASP A 45 16.55 1.09 -16.13
CA ASP A 45 15.34 0.77 -15.36
C ASP A 45 14.27 1.87 -15.50
N LEU A 46 14.67 3.14 -15.39
CA LEU A 46 13.77 4.29 -15.56
C LEU A 46 13.17 4.35 -16.98
N CYS A 47 13.99 4.11 -18.01
CA CYS A 47 13.55 4.08 -19.39
C CYS A 47 12.52 2.96 -19.64
N VAL A 48 12.76 1.78 -19.06
CA VAL A 48 11.84 0.65 -19.14
C VAL A 48 10.52 0.97 -18.44
N GLN A 49 10.58 1.53 -17.23
CA GLN A 49 9.39 1.90 -16.46
C GLN A 49 8.51 2.92 -17.20
N GLU A 50 9.09 3.99 -17.73
CA GLU A 50 8.36 5.00 -18.51
C GLU A 50 7.79 4.42 -19.81
N THR A 51 8.51 3.51 -20.46
CA THR A 51 8.04 2.80 -21.65
C THR A 51 6.81 1.94 -21.33
N VAL A 52 6.85 1.17 -20.25
CA VAL A 52 5.70 0.37 -19.76
C VAL A 52 4.51 1.27 -19.45
N LEU A 53 4.71 2.37 -18.72
CA LEU A 53 3.65 3.33 -18.40
C LEU A 53 3.02 3.92 -19.68
N ARG A 54 3.83 4.21 -20.70
CA ARG A 54 3.34 4.70 -21.99
C ARG A 54 2.49 3.66 -22.72
N VAL A 55 2.88 2.39 -22.69
CA VAL A 55 2.09 1.28 -23.25
C VAL A 55 0.78 1.09 -22.48
N GLN A 56 0.81 1.16 -21.15
CA GLN A 56 -0.40 1.07 -20.33
C GLN A 56 -1.38 2.22 -20.59
N ARG A 57 -0.87 3.45 -20.77
CA ARG A 57 -1.69 4.60 -21.20
C ARG A 57 -2.30 4.37 -22.58
N LEU A 58 -1.55 3.81 -23.53
CA LEU A 58 -2.05 3.47 -24.86
C LEU A 58 -3.17 2.42 -24.79
N LYS A 59 -3.02 1.39 -23.94
CA LYS A 59 -4.04 0.36 -23.71
C LYS A 59 -5.32 0.95 -23.12
N LYS A 60 -5.20 1.75 -22.06
CA LYS A 60 -6.36 2.42 -21.43
C LYS A 60 -7.06 3.40 -22.38
N GLY A 61 -6.27 4.12 -23.17
CA GLY A 61 -6.75 5.13 -24.14
C GLY A 61 -7.08 4.60 -25.53
N CYS A 62 -7.04 3.28 -25.78
CA CYS A 62 -7.16 2.73 -27.12
C CYS A 62 -8.47 3.15 -27.82
N LYS A 63 -9.55 3.27 -27.05
CA LYS A 63 -10.90 3.57 -27.55
C LYS A 63 -11.10 5.03 -28.02
N ILE A 64 -10.24 5.95 -27.58
CA ILE A 64 -10.32 7.38 -27.90
C ILE A 64 -9.46 7.72 -29.12
N LEU A 65 -8.49 6.88 -29.45
CA LEU A 65 -7.56 7.13 -30.54
C LEU A 65 -8.16 6.69 -31.88
N SER A 66 -7.94 7.46 -32.95
CA SER A 66 -8.34 7.03 -34.30
C SER A 66 -7.65 5.72 -34.69
N ASP A 67 -8.27 4.93 -35.56
CA ASP A 67 -7.75 3.63 -35.99
C ASP A 67 -6.36 3.74 -36.63
N THR A 68 -6.15 4.75 -37.48
CA THR A 68 -4.83 5.05 -38.07
C THR A 68 -3.77 5.37 -37.02
N SER A 69 -4.11 6.22 -36.04
CA SER A 69 -3.20 6.61 -34.95
C SER A 69 -2.86 5.44 -34.04
N TYR A 70 -3.84 4.57 -33.74
CA TYR A 70 -3.61 3.39 -32.91
C TYR A 70 -2.73 2.38 -33.63
N ARG A 71 -2.97 2.11 -34.92
CA ARG A 71 -2.14 1.21 -35.73
C ARG A 71 -0.70 1.70 -35.80
N ASN A 72 -0.47 3.00 -36.02
CA ASN A 72 0.87 3.58 -36.06
C ASN A 72 1.61 3.45 -34.70
N LYS A 73 0.92 3.73 -33.58
CA LYS A 73 1.51 3.58 -32.24
C LYS A 73 1.75 2.12 -31.88
N ARG A 74 0.83 1.22 -32.23
CA ARG A 74 1.01 -0.24 -32.06
C ARG A 74 2.18 -0.75 -32.89
N ALA A 75 2.32 -0.29 -34.13
CA ALA A 75 3.46 -0.64 -34.98
C ALA A 75 4.79 -0.15 -34.37
N TYR A 76 4.84 1.06 -33.79
CA TYR A 76 6.03 1.57 -33.10
C TYR A 76 6.47 0.69 -31.92
N PHE A 77 5.53 0.12 -31.16
CA PHE A 77 5.86 -0.74 -30.01
C PHE A 77 6.11 -2.21 -30.38
N CYS A 78 5.34 -2.77 -31.34
CA CYS A 78 5.33 -4.20 -31.64
C CYS A 78 6.11 -4.62 -32.90
N LYS A 79 6.76 -3.69 -33.63
CA LYS A 79 7.49 -4.04 -34.87
C LYS A 79 8.61 -5.03 -34.57
N ALA A 80 8.59 -6.19 -35.25
CA ALA A 80 9.46 -7.32 -34.95
C ALA A 80 10.98 -7.01 -34.95
N THR A 81 11.42 -5.99 -35.70
CA THR A 81 12.85 -5.67 -35.88
C THR A 81 13.31 -4.36 -35.23
N VAL A 82 12.39 -3.44 -34.89
CA VAL A 82 12.71 -2.08 -34.39
C VAL A 82 11.79 -1.65 -33.23
N GLY A 83 10.87 -2.52 -32.82
CA GLY A 83 9.91 -2.22 -31.77
C GLY A 83 10.61 -1.93 -30.46
N VAL A 84 10.19 -0.89 -29.75
CA VAL A 84 10.80 -0.52 -28.46
C VAL A 84 10.68 -1.67 -27.44
N LEU A 85 9.65 -2.53 -27.58
CA LEU A 85 9.44 -3.72 -26.75
C LEU A 85 10.29 -4.93 -27.16
N HIS A 86 10.94 -4.88 -28.32
CA HIS A 86 11.89 -5.89 -28.81
C HIS A 86 13.34 -5.56 -28.46
N LYS A 87 13.61 -4.39 -27.87
CA LYS A 87 14.94 -4.04 -27.43
C LYS A 87 15.34 -5.00 -26.30
N GLU A 88 16.26 -5.90 -26.61
CA GLU A 88 16.88 -6.77 -25.62
C GLU A 88 17.79 -5.91 -24.75
N PHE A 89 17.48 -5.84 -23.46
CA PHE A 89 18.40 -5.32 -22.46
C PHE A 89 19.24 -6.50 -22.04
N ASP A 90 20.57 -6.35 -22.13
CA ASP A 90 21.50 -7.39 -21.75
C ASP A 90 21.24 -7.72 -20.28
N SER A 91 20.63 -8.88 -20.09
CA SER A 91 20.11 -9.30 -18.81
C SER A 91 21.29 -9.85 -18.04
N ASN A 92 22.11 -8.94 -17.51
CA ASN A 92 22.74 -9.21 -16.23
C ASN A 92 21.63 -9.17 -15.18
N ALA A 93 20.70 -10.12 -15.29
CA ALA A 93 19.73 -10.46 -14.26
C ALA A 93 20.55 -11.10 -13.15
N MET A 94 21.23 -10.25 -12.38
CA MET A 94 21.39 -10.58 -10.99
C MET A 94 19.97 -10.80 -10.48
N PRO A 95 19.63 -12.02 -10.01
CA PRO A 95 18.33 -12.25 -9.43
C PRO A 95 18.17 -11.17 -8.38
N PHE A 96 17.03 -10.48 -8.37
CA PHE A 96 16.72 -9.36 -7.47
C PHE A 96 17.21 -9.58 -6.03
N PHE A 97 17.31 -10.84 -5.59
CA PHE A 97 18.03 -11.33 -4.40
C PHE A 97 19.49 -10.87 -4.18
N MET A 98 20.22 -10.45 -5.20
CA MET A 98 21.65 -10.15 -5.13
C MET A 98 22.00 -8.68 -5.39
N ASP A 99 21.02 -7.78 -5.53
CA ASP A 99 21.22 -6.36 -5.31
C ASP A 99 20.79 -6.01 -3.88
N PRO A 100 21.65 -6.31 -2.87
CA PRO A 100 21.32 -6.13 -1.47
C PRO A 100 20.91 -4.69 -1.18
N THR A 101 21.46 -3.69 -1.87
CA THR A 101 21.26 -2.27 -1.60
C THR A 101 19.81 -1.79 -1.83
N SER A 102 19.20 -2.16 -2.96
CA SER A 102 17.83 -1.71 -3.32
C SER A 102 16.75 -2.49 -2.58
N GLN A 103 17.00 -3.79 -2.34
CA GLN A 103 16.18 -4.60 -1.45
C GLN A 103 16.25 -4.12 0.00
N LEU A 104 17.46 -3.78 0.48
CA LEU A 104 17.66 -3.22 1.82
C LEU A 104 16.92 -1.92 1.99
N GLY A 105 16.87 -1.04 0.98
CA GLY A 105 16.10 0.21 1.06
C GLY A 105 14.60 -0.04 1.30
N MET A 106 13.99 -0.92 0.51
CA MET A 106 12.57 -1.26 0.62
C MET A 106 12.25 -2.08 1.88
N ILE A 107 13.08 -3.07 2.20
CA ILE A 107 12.96 -3.88 3.41
C ILE A 107 13.17 -3.00 4.64
N LYS A 108 14.11 -2.06 4.64
CA LYS A 108 14.34 -1.12 5.76
C LYS A 108 13.14 -0.22 5.98
N LYS A 109 12.50 0.29 4.93
CA LYS A 109 11.27 1.10 5.05
C LYS A 109 10.09 0.27 5.61
N ASN A 110 9.91 -0.98 5.14
CA ASN A 110 8.86 -1.87 5.65
C ASN A 110 9.18 -2.44 7.05
N ALA A 111 10.45 -2.71 7.33
CA ALA A 111 10.93 -3.18 8.63
C ALA A 111 10.84 -2.08 9.68
N ALA A 112 11.15 -0.82 9.34
CA ALA A 112 10.92 0.32 10.23
C ALA A 112 9.44 0.42 10.65
N TYR A 113 8.50 0.06 9.76
CA TYR A 113 7.10 -0.06 10.12
C TYR A 113 6.84 -1.24 11.08
N GLY A 114 7.33 -2.43 10.77
CA GLY A 114 7.17 -3.60 11.63
C GLY A 114 7.74 -3.39 13.04
N ILE A 115 8.96 -2.84 13.10
CA ILE A 115 9.69 -2.56 14.35
C ILE A 115 8.94 -1.51 15.18
N SER A 116 8.54 -0.38 14.58
CA SER A 116 7.80 0.64 15.32
C SER A 116 6.46 0.13 15.84
N THR A 117 5.75 -0.70 15.06
CA THR A 117 4.49 -1.31 15.47
C THR A 117 4.68 -2.31 16.61
N MET A 118 5.73 -3.14 16.54
CA MET A 118 6.07 -4.12 17.58
C MET A 118 6.53 -3.46 18.89
N LEU A 119 7.32 -2.39 18.79
CA LEU A 119 7.74 -1.62 19.97
C LEU A 119 6.55 -0.98 20.69
N LEU A 120 5.65 -0.34 19.93
CA LEU A 120 4.43 0.24 20.51
C LEU A 120 3.50 -0.82 21.07
N LEU A 121 3.33 -1.96 20.38
CA LEU A 121 2.54 -3.09 20.88
C LEU A 121 3.10 -3.65 22.19
N THR A 122 4.43 -3.77 22.30
CA THR A 122 5.12 -4.23 23.51
C THR A 122 4.97 -3.21 24.64
N TRP A 123 5.15 -1.92 24.34
CA TRP A 123 4.98 -0.83 25.31
C TRP A 123 3.56 -0.76 25.87
N VAL A 124 2.53 -0.81 25.01
CA VAL A 124 1.13 -0.84 25.45
C VAL A 124 0.83 -2.10 26.27
N SER A 125 1.37 -3.24 25.86
CA SER A 125 1.18 -4.51 26.58
C SER A 125 1.81 -4.50 27.97
N SER A 126 2.90 -3.75 28.18
CA SER A 126 3.54 -3.59 29.50
C SER A 126 2.86 -2.55 30.39
N PHE A 127 2.27 -1.49 29.83
CA PHE A 127 1.64 -0.42 30.61
C PHE A 127 0.31 -0.84 31.25
N CYS A 128 -0.35 -1.86 30.73
CA CYS A 128 -1.64 -2.36 31.22
C CYS A 128 -1.79 -3.86 30.94
N SER A 129 -0.98 -4.71 31.58
CA SER A 129 -1.26 -6.14 31.63
C SER A 129 -2.37 -6.41 32.67
N GLY A 130 -3.51 -6.93 32.23
CA GLY A 130 -4.58 -7.39 33.13
C GLY A 130 -5.76 -6.43 33.40
N CYS A 131 -5.78 -5.22 32.84
CA CYS A 131 -6.91 -4.27 33.03
C CYS A 131 -7.93 -4.32 31.87
N ILE A 132 -9.21 -4.18 32.20
CA ILE A 132 -10.32 -3.99 31.24
C ILE A 132 -10.53 -2.49 31.05
N LEU A 133 -10.33 -1.94 29.85
CA LEU A 133 -10.34 -0.48 29.63
C LEU A 133 -11.62 0.07 29.04
N ALA A 134 -12.30 -0.69 28.18
CA ALA A 134 -13.45 -0.17 27.46
C ALA A 134 -14.44 -1.28 27.09
N ARG A 135 -15.71 -0.91 27.03
CA ARG A 135 -16.79 -1.70 26.44
C ARG A 135 -17.08 -1.15 25.04
N ILE A 136 -16.96 -2.00 24.03
CA ILE A 136 -17.26 -1.63 22.64
C ILE A 136 -18.78 -1.71 22.39
N PRO A 137 -19.40 -0.75 21.66
CA PRO A 137 -20.85 -0.73 21.44
C PRO A 137 -21.35 -1.71 20.36
N PHE A 138 -20.46 -2.49 19.73
CA PHE A 138 -20.81 -3.46 18.69
C PHE A 138 -20.53 -4.91 19.13
N PRO A 139 -21.40 -5.87 18.76
CA PRO A 139 -21.21 -7.29 19.09
C PRO A 139 -20.02 -7.86 18.30
N LEU A 140 -18.99 -8.31 19.01
CA LEU A 140 -17.78 -8.90 18.43
C LEU A 140 -17.90 -10.42 18.34
N THR A 141 -17.46 -11.00 17.23
CA THR A 141 -17.43 -12.46 17.05
C THR A 141 -16.34 -13.09 17.92
N GLN A 142 -16.58 -14.30 18.45
CA GLN A 142 -15.64 -15.03 19.31
C GLN A 142 -14.24 -15.22 18.70
N LYS A 143 -14.09 -15.16 17.38
CA LYS A 143 -12.80 -15.26 16.69
C LYS A 143 -11.85 -14.10 17.04
N PHE A 144 -12.39 -12.93 17.38
CA PHE A 144 -11.57 -11.80 17.83
C PHE A 144 -11.11 -11.95 19.29
N ARG A 145 -11.64 -12.91 20.05
CA ARG A 145 -11.31 -13.10 21.47
C ARG A 145 -9.82 -13.32 21.71
N SER A 146 -9.17 -14.17 20.93
CA SER A 146 -7.73 -14.46 21.06
C SER A 146 -6.84 -13.26 20.72
N MET A 147 -7.33 -12.37 19.85
CA MET A 147 -6.64 -11.13 19.49
C MET A 147 -6.89 -10.01 20.49
N LEU A 148 -8.09 -9.95 21.08
CA LEU A 148 -8.52 -8.87 21.96
C LEU A 148 -8.26 -9.11 23.46
N GLN A 149 -8.13 -10.38 23.88
CA GLN A 149 -7.95 -10.75 25.29
C GLN A 149 -6.54 -11.25 25.59
N ARG A 150 -5.57 -10.97 24.72
CA ARG A 150 -4.16 -11.29 24.98
C ARG A 150 -3.69 -10.47 26.19
N GLY A 151 -3.54 -11.13 27.34
CA GLY A 151 -3.16 -10.53 28.63
C GLY A 151 -4.27 -10.45 29.70
N VAL A 152 -5.46 -11.03 29.49
CA VAL A 152 -6.53 -11.14 30.50
C VAL A 152 -7.02 -12.59 30.59
N GLU A 153 -6.63 -13.31 31.63
CA GLU A 153 -6.99 -14.73 31.87
C GLU A 153 -8.34 -14.88 32.59
N LEU A 154 -9.43 -14.33 32.02
CA LEU A 154 -10.78 -14.54 32.54
C LEU A 154 -11.66 -15.21 31.47
N SER A 155 -11.75 -16.54 31.53
CA SER A 155 -12.51 -17.40 30.61
C SER A 155 -14.02 -17.12 30.59
N ALA A 156 -14.56 -16.40 31.58
CA ALA A 156 -15.98 -16.09 31.73
C ALA A 156 -16.39 -14.66 31.31
N LEU A 157 -15.46 -13.85 30.77
CA LEU A 157 -15.74 -12.46 30.44
C LEU A 157 -16.24 -12.27 28.99
N ASP A 158 -17.29 -11.47 28.82
CA ASP A 158 -17.89 -11.15 27.51
C ASP A 158 -16.88 -10.50 26.56
N VAL A 159 -16.96 -10.85 25.27
CA VAL A 159 -16.06 -10.40 24.16
C VAL A 159 -16.15 -8.88 23.93
N THR A 160 -17.14 -8.22 24.52
CA THR A 160 -17.36 -6.77 24.44
C THR A 160 -16.35 -5.97 25.27
N TYR A 161 -15.68 -6.60 26.23
CA TYR A 161 -14.66 -5.99 27.07
C TYR A 161 -13.28 -6.10 26.42
N VAL A 162 -12.61 -4.95 26.34
CA VAL A 162 -11.41 -4.75 25.51
C VAL A 162 -10.19 -4.56 26.42
N SER A 163 -9.15 -5.35 26.15
CA SER A 163 -7.83 -5.21 26.75
C SER A 163 -7.08 -4.01 26.17
N SER A 164 -6.01 -3.58 26.84
CA SER A 164 -5.10 -2.52 26.39
C SER A 164 -4.53 -2.78 24.98
N SER A 165 -4.14 -4.03 24.71
CA SER A 165 -3.60 -4.47 23.41
C SER A 165 -4.59 -4.29 22.26
N SER A 166 -5.86 -4.63 22.48
CA SER A 166 -6.93 -4.43 21.51
C SER A 166 -7.31 -2.98 21.30
N LEU A 167 -7.30 -2.17 22.36
CA LEU A 167 -7.54 -0.75 22.25
C LEU A 167 -6.46 -0.09 21.38
N TYR A 168 -5.20 -0.52 21.51
CA TYR A 168 -4.12 -0.10 20.61
C TYR A 168 -4.39 -0.47 19.15
N PHE A 169 -4.81 -1.71 18.85
CA PHE A 169 -5.15 -2.08 17.47
C PHE A 169 -6.29 -1.23 16.91
N LEU A 170 -7.34 -0.98 17.70
CA LEU A 170 -8.45 -0.13 17.29
C LEU A 170 -7.98 1.30 16.99
N MET A 171 -7.12 1.86 17.86
CA MET A 171 -6.52 3.17 17.61
C MET A 171 -5.60 3.14 16.39
N MET A 172 -4.75 2.14 16.21
CA MET A 172 -3.86 2.02 15.05
C MET A 172 -4.63 2.03 13.72
N PHE A 173 -5.76 1.32 13.63
CA PHE A 173 -6.57 1.31 12.42
C PHE A 173 -7.34 2.62 12.21
N GLY A 174 -7.94 3.19 13.25
CA GLY A 174 -8.70 4.45 13.16
C GLY A 174 -7.81 5.67 12.90
N MET A 175 -6.60 5.65 13.42
CA MET A 175 -5.64 6.76 13.36
C MET A 175 -5.05 6.96 11.97
N ASN A 176 -5.03 5.96 11.10
CA ASN A 176 -4.56 6.13 9.73
C ASN A 176 -5.39 7.17 8.97
N GLY A 177 -6.70 7.26 9.23
CA GLY A 177 -7.58 8.29 8.66
C GLY A 177 -7.26 9.69 9.19
N ILE A 178 -7.04 9.81 10.51
CA ILE A 178 -6.72 11.08 11.18
C ILE A 178 -5.34 11.59 10.77
N LEU A 179 -4.34 10.70 10.73
CA LEU A 179 -3.00 11.00 10.24
C LEU A 179 -3.01 11.37 8.75
N GLY A 180 -3.90 10.73 7.97
CA GLY A 180 -4.16 11.10 6.57
C GLY A 180 -4.80 12.49 6.41
N LEU A 181 -5.52 13.00 7.41
CA LEU A 181 -6.03 14.37 7.40
C LEU A 181 -4.94 15.38 7.84
N ALA A 182 -4.18 15.04 8.89
CA ALA A 182 -3.17 15.93 9.46
C ALA A 182 -1.91 16.08 8.59
N MET A 183 -1.51 15.03 7.88
CA MET A 183 -0.26 14.93 7.10
C MET A 183 -0.54 14.48 5.66
N GLY A 184 -1.66 14.91 5.08
CA GLY A 184 -2.29 14.27 3.92
C GLY A 184 -1.42 14.02 2.69
N ASP A 185 -0.44 14.87 2.38
CA ASP A 185 0.49 14.58 1.27
C ASP A 185 1.49 13.48 1.63
N LEU A 186 2.04 13.51 2.85
CA LEU A 186 3.04 12.55 3.31
C LEU A 186 2.46 11.12 3.41
N MET A 187 1.21 11.00 3.85
CA MET A 187 0.56 9.69 3.96
C MET A 187 0.18 9.13 2.59
N LYS A 188 -0.21 9.97 1.62
CA LYS A 188 -0.49 9.53 0.24
C LYS A 188 0.77 9.04 -0.46
N GLU A 189 1.88 9.74 -0.32
CA GLU A 189 3.18 9.30 -0.84
C GLU A 189 3.58 7.96 -0.21
N LYS A 190 3.48 7.83 1.11
CA LYS A 190 3.81 6.58 1.80
C LYS A 190 2.91 5.39 1.40
N ILE A 191 1.62 5.61 1.20
CA ILE A 191 0.69 4.56 0.70
C ILE A 191 1.05 4.20 -0.74
N ARG A 192 1.38 5.19 -1.58
CA ARG A 192 1.81 4.97 -2.95
C ARG A 192 3.13 4.18 -3.01
N ASP A 193 4.09 4.52 -2.16
CA ASP A 193 5.38 3.84 -2.05
C ASP A 193 5.27 2.43 -1.47
N MET A 194 4.23 2.15 -0.68
CA MET A 194 3.92 0.80 -0.21
C MET A 194 3.13 -0.01 -1.26
N ALA A 195 2.35 0.65 -2.11
CA ALA A 195 1.59 0.00 -3.20
C ALA A 195 2.45 -0.28 -4.44
N LEU A 196 3.47 0.54 -4.70
CA LEU A 196 4.42 0.38 -5.81
C LEU A 196 5.13 -1.00 -5.80
N PRO A 197 5.63 -1.51 -4.66
CA PRO A 197 6.18 -2.86 -4.53
C PRO A 197 5.18 -3.97 -4.83
N MET A 198 3.88 -3.78 -4.53
CA MET A 198 2.84 -4.78 -4.80
C MET A 198 2.39 -4.81 -6.26
N MET A 199 2.63 -3.74 -7.01
CA MET A 199 2.41 -3.69 -8.46
C MET A 199 3.63 -4.16 -9.27
N GLN A 200 4.81 -4.18 -8.67
CA GLN A 200 6.02 -4.78 -9.25
C GLN A 200 6.14 -6.23 -8.76
N GLY A 201 5.55 -7.16 -9.53
CA GLY A 201 5.67 -8.59 -9.28
C GLY A 201 7.13 -9.07 -9.20
N PRO A 202 7.36 -10.30 -8.71
CA PRO A 202 8.70 -10.80 -8.44
C PRO A 202 9.41 -11.17 -9.75
N ALA A 203 10.12 -10.20 -10.33
CA ALA A 203 11.31 -10.32 -11.19
C ALA A 203 11.46 -9.03 -11.99
N LYS A 204 12.53 -8.26 -11.72
CA LYS A 204 13.02 -7.19 -12.60
C LYS A 204 13.71 -7.75 -13.86
N ASP A 205 13.20 -8.84 -14.43
CA ASP A 205 13.66 -9.27 -15.74
C ASP A 205 13.01 -8.32 -16.75
N LEU A 206 13.72 -7.23 -17.08
CA LEU A 206 13.23 -6.16 -17.98
C LEU A 206 12.73 -6.74 -19.31
N SER A 207 13.40 -7.78 -19.81
CA SER A 207 13.02 -8.54 -21.00
C SER A 207 11.69 -9.28 -20.84
N LYS A 208 11.43 -9.91 -19.67
CA LYS A 208 10.14 -10.57 -19.38
C LYS A 208 9.02 -9.56 -19.23
N ILE A 209 9.28 -8.40 -18.62
CA ILE A 209 8.30 -7.32 -18.49
C ILE A 209 7.87 -6.81 -19.88
N PHE A 210 8.82 -6.59 -20.80
CA PHE A 210 8.47 -6.19 -22.16
C PHE A 210 7.79 -7.28 -22.97
N LYS A 211 8.16 -8.55 -22.79
CA LYS A 211 7.45 -9.67 -23.41
C LYS A 211 5.99 -9.74 -22.92
N ALA A 212 5.77 -9.61 -21.61
CA ALA A 212 4.43 -9.62 -21.03
C ALA A 212 3.57 -8.43 -21.50
N GLU A 213 4.12 -7.22 -21.56
CA GLU A 213 3.38 -6.07 -22.08
C GLU A 213 3.13 -6.15 -23.60
N ARG A 214 4.03 -6.78 -24.35
CA ARG A 214 3.82 -7.06 -25.77
C ARG A 214 2.65 -8.03 -25.99
N GLU A 215 2.66 -9.18 -25.32
CA GLU A 215 1.56 -10.16 -25.40
C GLU A 215 0.23 -9.50 -25.01
N ASN A 216 0.24 -8.69 -23.95
CA ASN A 216 -0.93 -7.94 -23.56
C ASN A 216 -1.39 -6.93 -24.63
N LEU A 217 -0.48 -6.22 -25.31
CA LEU A 217 -0.82 -5.25 -26.36
C LEU A 217 -1.30 -5.94 -27.65
N GLU A 218 -0.86 -7.17 -27.91
CA GLU A 218 -1.35 -7.99 -29.02
C GLU A 218 -2.82 -8.42 -28.80
N LEU A 219 -3.22 -8.67 -27.56
CA LEU A 219 -4.60 -9.05 -27.20
C LEU A 219 -5.60 -7.87 -27.23
N VAL A 220 -5.14 -6.61 -27.20
CA VAL A 220 -6.04 -5.45 -27.19
C VAL A 220 -6.66 -5.21 -28.56
N SER A 221 -7.97 -5.44 -28.66
CA SER A 221 -8.78 -5.05 -29.80
C SER A 221 -9.07 -3.54 -29.77
N HIS A 222 -8.83 -2.88 -30.90
CA HIS A 222 -9.14 -1.46 -31.07
C HIS A 222 -10.55 -1.31 -31.62
N LYS A 223 -11.37 -0.50 -30.93
CA LYS A 223 -12.66 -0.05 -31.41
C LYS A 223 -12.78 1.42 -31.10
N PHE A 224 -12.78 2.25 -32.14
CA PHE A 224 -12.89 3.69 -32.01
C PHE A 224 -14.30 4.07 -31.55
N ARG A 225 -14.40 4.66 -30.35
CA ARG A 225 -15.69 5.02 -29.74
C ARG A 225 -16.28 6.33 -30.26
N LEU A 226 -15.48 7.15 -30.95
CA LEU A 226 -15.96 8.44 -31.44
C LEU A 226 -16.67 8.35 -32.81
N ASN A 227 -16.66 7.17 -33.44
CA ASN A 227 -17.45 6.92 -34.64
C ASN A 227 -18.94 6.86 -34.28
N GLY A 228 -19.76 7.72 -34.89
CA GLY A 228 -21.21 7.76 -34.68
C GLY A 228 -21.66 8.55 -33.44
N ILE A 229 -20.79 9.39 -32.88
CA ILE A 229 -21.19 10.33 -31.81
C ILE A 229 -22.16 11.38 -32.32
N GLU A 230 -22.02 11.81 -33.58
CA GLU A 230 -22.90 12.79 -34.21
C GLU A 230 -24.35 12.27 -34.22
N ASP A 231 -24.56 11.02 -34.64
CA ASP A 231 -25.88 10.36 -34.64
C ASP A 231 -26.43 10.18 -33.22
N TYR A 232 -25.57 9.92 -32.23
CA TYR A 232 -25.96 9.81 -30.83
C TYR A 232 -26.39 11.17 -30.24
N TYR A 233 -25.68 12.24 -30.62
CA TYR A 233 -25.98 13.60 -30.16
C TYR A 233 -27.22 14.17 -30.84
N LEU A 234 -27.44 13.89 -32.13
CA LEU A 234 -28.63 14.34 -32.87
C LEU A 234 -29.92 13.61 -32.49
N LYS A 235 -29.81 12.43 -31.84
CA LYS A 235 -30.95 11.62 -31.41
C LYS A 235 -31.45 11.95 -30.00
N ASN A 236 -30.67 12.70 -29.22
CA ASN A 236 -31.03 13.24 -27.91
C ASN A 236 -31.21 14.76 -27.98
#